data_AF-T0RPP9-F1
#
_entry.id   AF-T0RPP9-F1
#
_cell.length_a   1.000
_cell.length_b   1.000
_cell.length_c   1.000
_cell.angle_alpha   90.00
_cell.angle_beta   90.00
_cell.angle_gamma   90.00
#
_symmetry.space_group_name_H-M   'P 1'
#
loop_
_entity.id
_entity.type
_entity.pdbx_description
1 polymer ?
#
loop_
_entity_poly.entity_id
_entity_poly.type
_entity_poly.pdbx_seq_one_letter_code
_entity_poly.pdbx_strand_id
1 'polypeptide(L)'
;MLKIFSIMSRILLGLTYLWVVGDRLGLLGEAGNMGVVWGNFQSFLDYTATLNPWFPRGLSDFLGYLVTGIEIILGVMFLIGMRLRLVSLASLGLLIIFTLSMLLSLGWSSAYDFIIFTLVLASLSLGIWKIERVQS
;
A
#
# COMPACT_ATOMS: atom_id res chain seq x y z
N MET A 1 21.99 11.11 -12.33
CA MET A 1 21.77 10.61 -10.95
C MET A 1 20.28 10.61 -10.57
N LEU A 2 19.58 11.75 -10.60
CA LEU A 2 18.15 11.84 -10.23
C LEU A 2 17.21 10.94 -11.05
N LYS A 3 17.48 10.74 -12.35
CA LYS A 3 16.67 9.88 -13.23
C LYS A 3 16.73 8.40 -12.84
N ILE A 4 17.92 7.90 -12.50
CA ILE A 4 18.11 6.52 -12.03
C ILE A 4 17.36 6.33 -10.70
N PHE A 5 17.50 7.29 -9.77
CA PHE A 5 16.78 7.27 -8.51
C PHE A 5 15.26 7.24 -8.69
N SER A 6 14.70 8.06 -9.59
CA SER A 6 13.27 8.05 -9.93
C SER A 6 12.81 6.67 -10.43
N ILE A 7 13.55 6.07 -11.37
CA ILE A 7 13.23 4.75 -11.92
C ILE A 7 13.28 3.68 -10.83
N MET A 8 14.33 3.65 -10.01
CA MET A 8 14.45 2.66 -8.93
C MET A 8 13.33 2.80 -7.90
N SER A 9 12.98 4.04 -7.56
CA SER A 9 11.91 4.34 -6.59
C SER A 9 10.54 3.90 -7.11
N ARG A 10 10.28 4.10 -8.40
CA ARG A 10 9.06 3.63 -9.08
C ARG A 10 8.97 2.11 -9.10
N ILE A 11 10.07 1.43 -9.42
CA ILE A 11 10.13 -0.03 -9.40
C ILE A 11 9.88 -0.55 -7.98
N LEU A 12 10.54 0.04 -6.98
CA LEU A 12 10.36 -0.35 -5.58
C LEU A 12 8.91 -0.19 -5.12
N LEU A 13 8.28 0.97 -5.36
CA LEU A 13 6.89 1.21 -5.00
C LEU A 13 5.95 0.25 -5.74
N GLY A 14 6.15 0.10 -7.06
CA GLY A 14 5.34 -0.78 -7.90
C GLY A 14 5.37 -2.22 -7.42
N LEU A 15 6.58 -2.75 -7.19
CA LEU A 15 6.77 -4.11 -6.68
C LEU A 15 6.24 -4.27 -5.26
N THR A 16 6.36 -3.27 -4.40
CA THR A 16 5.86 -3.35 -3.01
C THR A 16 4.34 -3.49 -2.99
N TYR A 17 3.62 -2.68 -3.78
CA TYR A 17 2.16 -2.80 -3.90
C TYR A 17 1.75 -4.18 -4.45
N LEU A 18 2.40 -4.64 -5.52
CA LEU A 18 2.08 -5.93 -6.13
C LEU A 18 2.43 -7.11 -5.21
N TRP A 19 3.50 -7.00 -4.42
CA TRP A 19 3.88 -8.01 -3.43
C TRP A 19 2.82 -8.15 -2.34
N VAL A 20 2.37 -7.03 -1.76
CA VAL A 20 1.32 -7.02 -0.73
C VAL A 20 0.01 -7.58 -1.28
N VAL A 21 -0.35 -7.25 -2.52
CA VAL A 21 -1.51 -7.86 -3.19
C VAL A 21 -1.31 -9.37 -3.37
N GLY A 22 -0.12 -9.80 -3.78
CA GLY A 22 0.22 -11.22 -3.93
C GLY A 22 0.07 -12.01 -2.63
N ASP A 23 0.48 -11.43 -1.50
CA ASP A 23 0.26 -11.99 -0.16
C ASP A 23 -1.25 -12.15 0.12
N ARG A 24 -2.04 -11.11 -0.10
CA ARG A 24 -3.50 -11.13 0.12
C ARG A 24 -4.23 -12.12 -0.77
N LEU A 25 -3.76 -12.32 -2.00
CA LEU A 25 -4.34 -13.29 -2.94
C LEU A 25 -3.86 -14.73 -2.69
N GLY A 26 -2.95 -14.95 -1.73
CA GLY A 26 -2.37 -16.26 -1.45
C GLY A 26 -1.38 -16.77 -2.49
N LEU A 27 -0.90 -15.89 -3.38
CA LEU A 27 0.10 -16.24 -4.41
C LEU A 27 1.47 -16.53 -3.80
N LEU A 28 1.73 -16.03 -2.58
CA LEU A 28 2.99 -16.21 -1.86
C LEU A 28 2.99 -17.44 -0.93
N GLY A 29 1.89 -18.19 -0.87
CA GLY A 29 1.73 -19.37 -0.01
C GLY A 29 0.87 -19.10 1.22
N GLU A 30 0.87 -20.04 2.16
CA GLU A 30 0.02 -19.99 3.36
C GLU A 30 0.53 -19.01 4.42
N ALA A 31 -0.41 -18.46 5.20
CA ALA A 31 -0.11 -17.57 6.33
C ALA A 31 0.85 -18.24 7.32
N GLY A 32 1.90 -17.53 7.73
CA GLY A 32 2.94 -18.06 8.63
C GLY A 32 4.19 -18.56 7.91
N ASN A 33 4.18 -18.66 6.58
CA ASN A 33 5.43 -18.77 5.81
C ASN A 33 6.22 -17.45 5.86
N MET A 34 7.54 -17.54 5.67
CA MET A 34 8.43 -16.38 5.76
C MET A 34 8.04 -15.31 4.72
N GLY A 35 7.59 -14.15 5.21
CA GLY A 35 7.18 -13.01 4.35
C GLY A 35 5.72 -13.03 3.90
N VAL A 36 4.88 -13.93 4.44
CA VAL A 36 3.44 -14.05 4.16
C VAL A 36 2.65 -13.64 5.40
N VAL A 37 1.89 -12.54 5.33
CA VAL A 37 1.11 -12.01 6.45
C VAL A 37 -0.28 -12.61 6.46
N TRP A 38 -0.95 -12.65 5.30
CA TRP A 38 -2.35 -13.11 5.23
C TRP A 38 -2.53 -14.46 4.56
N GLY A 39 -1.77 -14.74 3.49
CA GLY A 39 -1.80 -16.01 2.75
C GLY A 39 -3.12 -16.41 2.08
N ASN A 40 -4.24 -15.74 2.38
CA ASN A 40 -5.49 -15.84 1.65
C ASN A 40 -6.32 -14.56 1.85
N PHE A 41 -7.29 -14.35 0.95
CA PHE A 41 -8.06 -13.11 0.94
C PHE A 41 -9.04 -13.01 2.11
N GLN A 42 -9.55 -14.14 2.61
CA GLN A 42 -10.48 -14.15 3.73
C GLN A 42 -9.81 -13.68 5.03
N SER A 43 -8.59 -14.15 5.33
CA SER A 43 -7.78 -13.69 6.44
C SER A 43 -7.52 -12.18 6.38
N PHE A 44 -7.29 -11.65 5.17
CA PHE A 44 -7.14 -10.21 4.96
C PHE A 44 -8.44 -9.45 5.25
N LEU A 45 -9.59 -9.94 4.80
CA LEU A 45 -10.88 -9.33 5.09
C LEU A 45 -11.20 -9.35 6.59
N ASP A 46 -10.91 -10.48 7.26
CA ASP A 46 -11.07 -10.63 8.70
C ASP A 46 -10.21 -9.63 9.46
N TYR A 47 -8.96 -9.48 9.06
CA TYR A 47 -8.06 -8.48 9.61
C TYR A 47 -8.52 -7.04 9.32
N THR A 48 -9.00 -6.76 8.12
CA THR A 48 -9.50 -5.42 7.75
C THR A 48 -10.72 -5.04 8.59
N ALA A 49 -11.57 -6.00 8.95
CA ALA A 49 -12.70 -5.77 9.83
C ALA A 49 -12.27 -5.44 11.27
N THR A 50 -11.16 -6.02 11.78
CA THR A 50 -10.64 -5.64 13.10
C THR A 50 -10.04 -4.24 13.09
N LEU A 51 -9.49 -3.80 11.96
CA LEU A 51 -9.01 -2.43 11.76
C LEU A 51 -10.12 -1.40 11.59
N ASN A 52 -11.36 -1.83 11.34
CA ASN A 52 -12.48 -0.93 11.09
C ASN A 52 -13.70 -1.30 11.93
N PRO A 53 -13.60 -1.30 13.27
CA PRO A 53 -14.71 -1.69 14.14
C PRO A 53 -15.94 -0.77 14.01
N TRP A 54 -15.77 0.41 13.42
CA TRP A 54 -16.84 1.38 13.17
C TRP A 54 -17.71 1.04 11.95
N PHE A 55 -17.26 0.16 11.06
CA PHE A 55 -18.01 -0.19 9.85
C PHE A 55 -18.68 -1.58 9.99
N PRO A 56 -19.90 -1.75 9.44
CA PRO A 56 -20.50 -3.07 9.30
C PRO A 56 -19.61 -3.97 8.44
N ARG A 57 -19.62 -5.28 8.72
CA ARG A 57 -18.73 -6.24 8.05
C ARG A 57 -18.77 -6.15 6.52
N GLY A 58 -19.98 -6.07 5.93
CA GLY A 58 -20.13 -5.96 4.47
C GLY A 58 -19.49 -4.72 3.87
N LEU A 59 -19.47 -3.58 4.59
CA LEU A 59 -18.80 -2.37 4.12
C LEU A 59 -17.27 -2.49 4.26
N SER A 60 -16.78 -3.09 5.35
CA SER A 60 -15.35 -3.38 5.52
C SER A 60 -14.83 -4.30 4.42
N ASP A 61 -15.59 -5.35 4.08
CA ASP A 61 -15.21 -6.29 3.03
C ASP A 61 -15.16 -5.59 1.66
N PHE A 62 -16.18 -4.80 1.34
CA PHE A 62 -16.22 -3.99 0.11
C PHE A 62 -15.01 -3.05 0.01
N LEU A 63 -14.67 -2.36 1.10
CA LEU A 63 -13.48 -1.51 1.16
C LEU A 63 -12.20 -2.32 0.96
N GLY A 64 -12.09 -3.53 1.51
CA GLY A 64 -10.95 -4.43 1.30
C GLY A 64 -10.75 -4.80 -0.17
N TYR A 65 -11.82 -5.15 -0.88
CA TYR A 65 -11.77 -5.41 -2.33
C TYR A 65 -11.39 -4.15 -3.12
N LEU A 66 -12.00 -3.01 -2.79
CA LEU A 66 -11.76 -1.74 -3.47
C LEU A 66 -10.31 -1.28 -3.30
N VAL A 67 -9.76 -1.35 -2.08
CA VAL A 67 -8.37 -0.99 -1.79
C VAL A 67 -7.41 -1.90 -2.54
N THR A 68 -7.66 -3.21 -2.55
CA THR A 68 -6.82 -4.17 -3.29
C THR A 68 -6.81 -3.85 -4.79
N GLY A 69 -7.96 -3.50 -5.38
CA GLY A 69 -8.04 -3.06 -6.78
C GLY A 69 -7.26 -1.78 -7.04
N ILE A 70 -7.36 -0.79 -6.15
CA ILE A 70 -6.58 0.47 -6.25
C ILE A 70 -5.08 0.17 -6.15
N GLU A 71 -4.64 -0.67 -5.22
CA GLU A 71 -3.22 -1.02 -5.05
C GLU A 71 -2.63 -1.71 -6.29
N ILE A 72 -3.39 -2.60 -6.95
CA ILE A 72 -2.97 -3.19 -8.23
C ILE A 72 -2.77 -2.10 -9.28
N ILE A 73 -3.75 -1.20 -9.43
CA ILE A 73 -3.68 -0.10 -10.40
C ILE A 73 -2.49 0.80 -10.10
N LEU A 74 -2.29 1.20 -8.84
CA LEU A 74 -1.15 2.02 -8.43
C LEU A 74 0.18 1.32 -8.69
N GLY A 75 0.29 0.04 -8.33
CA GLY A 75 1.49 -0.77 -8.54
C GLY A 75 1.88 -0.83 -10.01
N VAL A 76 0.93 -1.16 -10.89
CA VAL A 76 1.15 -1.20 -12.34
C VAL A 76 1.47 0.19 -12.89
N MET A 77 0.74 1.24 -12.47
CA MET A 77 1.00 2.60 -12.95
C MET A 77 2.38 3.14 -12.53
N PHE A 78 2.89 2.79 -11.33
CA PHE A 78 4.25 3.13 -10.92
C PHE A 78 5.30 2.47 -11.83
N LEU A 79 5.12 1.18 -12.14
CA LEU A 79 6.01 0.45 -13.05
C LEU A 79 6.02 1.09 -14.45
N ILE A 80 4.85 1.33 -15.03
CA ILE A 80 4.73 1.95 -16.36
C ILE A 80 5.26 3.39 -16.34
N GLY A 81 5.02 4.15 -15.26
CA GLY A 81 5.43 5.55 -15.13
C GLY A 81 4.48 6.55 -15.73
N MET A 82 3.23 6.16 -15.93
CA MET A 82 2.21 7.05 -16.46
C MET A 82 1.56 7.87 -15.35
N ARG A 83 1.27 9.13 -15.63
CA ARG A 83 0.54 10.05 -14.73
C ARG A 83 1.08 10.04 -13.29
N LEU A 84 2.41 9.98 -13.13
CA LEU A 84 3.09 9.85 -11.83
C LEU A 84 2.59 10.84 -10.77
N ARG A 85 2.22 12.06 -11.17
CA ARG A 85 1.59 13.02 -10.25
C ARG A 85 0.34 12.49 -9.56
N LEU A 86 -0.60 11.93 -10.32
CA LEU A 86 -1.85 11.42 -9.77
C LEU A 86 -1.61 10.15 -8.96
N VAL A 87 -0.76 9.26 -9.48
CA VAL A 87 -0.41 7.98 -8.84
C VAL A 87 0.30 8.21 -7.51
N SER A 88 1.26 9.12 -7.44
CA SER A 88 1.96 9.49 -6.21
C SER A 88 1.02 10.10 -5.18
N LEU A 89 0.10 11.00 -5.58
CA LEU A 89 -0.86 11.61 -4.65
C LEU A 89 -1.89 10.59 -4.14
N ALA A 90 -2.38 9.71 -5.02
CA ALA A 90 -3.30 8.64 -4.63
C ALA A 90 -2.62 7.64 -3.69
N SER A 91 -1.38 7.23 -3.99
CA SER A 91 -0.54 6.40 -3.11
C SER A 91 -0.35 7.05 -1.75
N LEU A 92 0.01 8.35 -1.71
CA LEU A 92 0.14 9.09 -0.46
C LEU A 92 -1.15 9.07 0.36
N GLY A 93 -2.28 9.39 -0.27
CA GLY A 93 -3.59 9.40 0.40
C GLY A 93 -3.95 8.02 0.97
N LEU A 94 -3.74 6.96 0.19
CA LEU A 94 -4.00 5.58 0.61
C LEU A 94 -3.14 5.19 1.82
N LEU A 95 -1.84 5.48 1.77
CA LEU A 95 -0.90 5.18 2.87
C LEU A 95 -1.23 5.98 4.15
N ILE A 96 -1.66 7.24 4.03
CA ILE A 96 -2.11 8.05 5.17
C ILE A 96 -3.38 7.46 5.78
N ILE A 97 -4.39 7.12 4.97
CA ILE A 97 -5.64 6.54 5.45
C ILE A 97 -5.36 5.20 6.15
N PHE A 98 -4.53 4.35 5.57
CA PHE A 98 -4.11 3.08 6.17
C PHE A 98 -3.42 3.29 7.52
N THR A 99 -2.46 4.22 7.57
CA THR A 99 -1.74 4.58 8.80
C THR A 99 -2.67 5.08 9.90
N LEU A 100 -3.60 5.98 9.55
CA LEU A 100 -4.58 6.51 10.49
C LEU A 100 -5.53 5.41 10.99
N SER A 101 -5.98 4.52 10.10
CA SER A 101 -6.85 3.39 10.47
C SER A 101 -6.14 2.45 11.44
N MET A 102 -4.88 2.09 11.16
CA MET A 102 -4.04 1.30 12.06
C MET A 102 -3.86 1.96 13.43
N LEU A 103 -3.52 3.25 13.44
CA LEU A 103 -3.26 3.99 14.66
C LEU A 103 -4.51 4.10 15.54
N LEU A 104 -5.67 4.36 14.94
CA LEU A 104 -6.94 4.53 15.66
C LEU A 104 -7.49 3.20 16.18
N SER A 105 -7.23 2.09 15.49
CA SER A 105 -7.82 0.78 15.83
C SER A 105 -6.93 -0.09 16.71
N LEU A 106 -5.64 -0.17 16.41
CA LEU A 106 -4.69 -1.02 17.16
C LEU A 106 -3.90 -0.24 18.21
N GLY A 107 -3.90 1.09 18.14
CA GLY A 107 -3.08 1.94 18.99
C GLY A 107 -1.61 2.01 18.55
N TRP A 108 -0.85 2.86 19.24
CA TRP A 108 0.53 3.20 18.85
C TRP A 108 1.48 1.99 18.85
N SER A 109 1.43 1.17 19.90
CA SER A 109 2.39 0.08 20.10
C SER A 109 2.36 -1.00 19.03
N SER A 110 1.17 -1.33 18.51
CA SER A 110 1.01 -2.36 17.48
C SER A 110 1.16 -1.80 16.06
N ALA A 111 0.88 -0.51 15.86
CA ALA A 111 0.96 0.13 14.55
C ALA A 111 2.39 0.63 14.20
N TYR A 112 3.27 0.77 15.19
CA TYR A 112 4.56 1.44 15.04
C TYR A 112 5.42 0.92 13.87
N ASP A 113 5.55 -0.40 13.74
CA ASP A 113 6.36 -1.03 12.68
C ASP A 113 5.80 -0.75 11.28
N PHE A 114 4.48 -0.73 11.16
CA PHE A 114 3.80 -0.41 9.91
C PHE A 114 3.86 1.09 9.59
N ILE A 115 3.78 1.95 10.61
CA ILE A 115 3.84 3.41 10.46
C ILE A 115 5.14 3.84 9.80
N ILE A 116 6.30 3.36 10.29
CA ILE A 116 7.60 3.76 9.75
C ILE A 116 7.70 3.37 8.28
N PHE A 117 7.38 2.13 7.96
CA PHE A 117 7.44 1.63 6.58
C PHE A 117 6.52 2.44 5.66
N THR A 118 5.29 2.70 6.12
CA THR A 118 4.28 3.46 5.38
C THR A 118 4.71 4.92 5.14
N LEU A 119 5.33 5.57 6.13
CA LEU A 119 5.86 6.93 6.01
C LEU A 119 7.02 7.02 5.01
N VAL A 120 7.89 6.01 4.95
CA VAL A 120 8.99 5.93 3.98
C VAL A 120 8.42 5.83 2.56
N LEU A 121 7.46 4.91 2.33
CA LEU A 121 6.82 4.76 1.01
C LEU A 121 6.04 6.02 0.59
N ALA A 122 5.34 6.65 1.54
CA ALA A 122 4.64 7.91 1.33
C ALA A 122 5.60 9.02 0.90
N SER A 123 6.71 9.18 1.61
CA SER A 123 7.76 10.16 1.30
C SER A 123 8.41 9.89 -0.06
N LEU A 124 8.65 8.62 -0.37
CA LEU A 124 9.21 8.19 -1.65
C LEU A 124 8.26 8.51 -2.81
N SER A 125 6.96 8.25 -2.64
CA SER A 125 5.94 8.55 -3.64
C SER A 125 5.89 10.05 -3.97
N LEU A 126 5.94 10.92 -2.96
CA LEU A 126 6.01 12.37 -3.12
C LEU A 126 7.34 12.83 -3.74
N GLY A 127 8.45 12.20 -3.37
CA GLY A 127 9.78 12.47 -3.90
C GLY A 127 9.85 12.27 -5.41
N ILE A 128 9.31 11.15 -5.92
CA ILE A 128 9.24 10.86 -7.37
C ILE A 128 8.50 11.98 -8.10
N TRP A 129 7.34 12.40 -7.58
CA TRP A 129 6.57 13.47 -8.19
C TRP A 129 7.35 14.78 -8.29
N LYS A 130 8.06 15.16 -7.22
CA LYS A 130 8.87 16.38 -7.19
C LYS A 130 10.03 16.31 -8.19
N ILE A 131 10.69 15.16 -8.30
CA ILE A 131 11.81 14.95 -9.24
C ILE A 131 11.33 15.06 -10.69
N GLU A 132 10.19 14.45 -11.02
CA GLU A 132 9.65 14.48 -12.39
C GLU A 132 9.28 15.90 -12.82
N ARG A 133 8.73 16.71 -11.90
CA ARG A 133 8.41 18.12 -12.15
C ARG A 133 9.65 18.97 -12.46
N VAL A 134 10.80 18.65 -11.88
CA VAL A 134 12.06 19.41 -12.10
C VAL A 134 12.69 19.06 -13.46
N GLN A 135 12.33 17.92 -14.06
CA GLN A 135 12.91 17.45 -15.33
C GLN A 135 12.06 17.80 -16.57
N SER A 136 10.86 18.36 -16.39
CA SER A 136 9.95 18.84 -17.45
C SER A 136 10.07 20.34 -17.66
#